data_AF-A0A7J6N5T4-F1
#
_entry.id   AF-A0A7J6N5T4-F1
#
_cell.length_a   1.000
_cell.length_b   1.000
_cell.length_c   1.000
_cell.angle_alpha   90.00
_cell.angle_beta   90.00
_cell.angle_gamma   90.00
#
_symmetry.space_group_name_H-M   'P 1'
#
loop_
_entity.id
_entity.type
_entity.pdbx_description
1 polymer ?
#
loop_
_entity_poly.entity_id
_entity_poly.type
_entity_poly.pdbx_seq_one_letter_code
_entity_poly.pdbx_strand_id
1 'polypeptide(L)'
;GRWIVKAEKQKIIDDIWTEVVLSVIGETYYPLINEDIVCGVVCSVRRGGVKIALWLSSREEKLVKPLGLRFKRIVQALAPDDADRFTIGFEGFANPGDEMFTVDMNDHFEADQKVVDASTRKAAAAQQRAAAATAETAGEPGKDATPKD
;
A
#
# COMPACT_ATOMS: atom_id res chain seq x y z
N GLY A 1 9.19 -0.45 16.21
CA GLY A 1 9.59 0.94 15.93
C GLY A 1 8.63 1.53 14.92
N ARG A 2 9.06 2.50 14.11
CA ARG A 2 8.22 3.03 13.03
C ARG A 2 9.02 3.40 11.79
N TRP A 3 8.50 3.05 10.63
CA TRP A 3 8.93 3.62 9.35
C TRP A 3 8.25 4.97 9.16
N ILE A 4 8.97 5.98 8.71
CA ILE A 4 8.42 7.34 8.52
C ILE A 4 8.74 7.84 7.12
N VAL A 5 7.71 8.30 6.42
CA VAL A 5 7.86 9.15 5.24
C VAL A 5 7.47 10.59 5.59
N LYS A 6 8.28 11.54 5.15
CA LYS A 6 8.00 12.98 5.24
C LYS A 6 7.58 13.48 3.85
N ALA A 7 6.48 14.21 3.79
CA ALA A 7 5.97 14.78 2.55
C ALA A 7 5.63 16.26 2.73
N GLU A 8 5.97 17.06 1.72
CA GLU A 8 5.75 18.50 1.73
C GLU A 8 4.48 18.90 0.96
N LYS A 9 4.04 18.07 -0.01
CA LYS A 9 2.88 18.35 -0.87
C LYS A 9 1.64 17.61 -0.35
N GLN A 10 0.64 18.37 0.10
CA GLN A 10 -0.60 17.80 0.67
C GLN A 10 -1.46 17.02 -0.33
N LYS A 11 -1.44 17.35 -1.63
CA LYS A 11 -2.35 16.70 -2.61
C LYS A 11 -2.10 15.19 -2.79
N ILE A 12 -0.86 14.75 -2.70
CA ILE A 12 -0.47 13.34 -2.88
C ILE A 12 -0.65 12.56 -1.57
N ILE A 13 -0.79 13.25 -0.44
CA ILE A 13 -0.88 12.62 0.87
C ILE A 13 -2.16 11.81 1.04
N ASP A 14 -3.29 12.27 0.51
CA ASP A 14 -4.55 11.56 0.66
C ASP A 14 -4.51 10.22 -0.08
N ASP A 15 -3.91 10.19 -1.28
CA ASP A 15 -3.71 8.97 -2.06
C ASP A 15 -2.72 8.03 -1.35
N ILE A 16 -1.58 8.55 -0.87
CA ILE A 16 -0.59 7.76 -0.13
C ILE A 16 -1.21 7.19 1.15
N TRP A 17 -1.94 8.01 1.89
CA TRP A 17 -2.63 7.58 3.11
C TRP A 17 -3.64 6.48 2.81
N THR A 18 -4.43 6.66 1.75
CA THR A 18 -5.44 5.67 1.34
C THR A 18 -4.79 4.34 0.98
N GLU A 19 -3.79 4.32 0.10
CA GLU A 19 -3.10 3.08 -0.29
C GLU A 19 -2.40 2.40 0.88
N VAL A 20 -1.83 3.17 1.81
CA VAL A 20 -1.19 2.63 3.03
C VAL A 20 -2.22 2.02 3.98
N VAL A 21 -3.41 2.63 4.14
CA VAL A 21 -4.48 2.03 4.93
C VAL A 21 -4.99 0.75 4.28
N LEU A 22 -5.21 0.78 2.96
CA LEU A 22 -5.64 -0.39 2.17
C LEU A 22 -4.62 -1.53 2.24
N SER A 23 -3.33 -1.23 2.22
CA SER A 23 -2.26 -2.25 2.31
C SER A 23 -2.21 -2.94 3.68
N VAL A 24 -2.53 -2.20 4.76
CA VAL A 24 -2.61 -2.74 6.12
C VAL A 24 -3.85 -3.62 6.29
N ILE A 25 -5.04 -3.11 5.96
CA ILE A 25 -6.28 -3.91 6.12
C ILE A 25 -6.36 -5.08 5.13
N GLY A 26 -5.66 -4.97 3.99
CA GLY A 26 -5.50 -6.04 3.02
C GLY A 26 -4.43 -7.07 3.40
N GLU A 27 -3.83 -6.94 4.59
CA GLU A 27 -2.81 -7.84 5.14
C GLU A 27 -1.61 -8.07 4.21
N THR A 28 -1.26 -7.07 3.38
CA THR A 28 -0.21 -7.24 2.36
C THR A 28 1.19 -7.42 2.95
N TYR A 29 1.37 -7.10 4.24
CA TYR A 29 2.62 -7.21 4.97
C TYR A 29 2.86 -8.61 5.55
N TYR A 30 1.82 -9.31 6.00
CA TYR A 30 1.97 -10.61 6.66
C TYR A 30 2.66 -11.66 5.75
N PRO A 31 2.29 -11.81 4.47
CA PRO A 31 2.94 -12.76 3.56
C PRO A 31 4.43 -12.50 3.31
N LEU A 32 4.95 -11.31 3.65
CA LEU A 32 6.37 -10.97 3.45
C LEU A 32 7.28 -11.64 4.48
N ILE A 33 6.78 -11.83 5.69
CA ILE A 33 7.59 -12.26 6.85
C ILE A 33 6.94 -13.40 7.65
N ASN A 34 5.69 -13.75 7.38
CA ASN A 34 4.87 -14.73 8.12
C ASN A 34 4.77 -14.43 9.63
N GLU A 35 4.76 -13.15 10.00
CA GLU A 35 4.59 -12.68 11.38
C GLU A 35 3.65 -11.48 11.43
N ASP A 36 2.82 -11.42 12.48
CA ASP A 36 1.94 -10.27 12.74
C ASP A 36 2.62 -9.26 13.65
N ILE A 37 3.35 -8.32 13.03
CA ILE A 37 4.07 -7.26 13.75
C ILE A 37 3.59 -5.86 13.38
N VAL A 38 2.57 -5.72 12.54
CA VAL A 38 2.03 -4.42 12.14
C VAL A 38 1.07 -3.93 13.22
N CYS A 39 1.43 -2.86 13.92
CA CYS A 39 0.58 -2.28 14.97
C CYS A 39 -0.45 -1.28 14.43
N GLY A 40 -0.15 -0.66 13.28
CA GLY A 40 -1.03 0.33 12.65
C GLY A 40 -0.27 1.41 11.90
N VAL A 41 -1.02 2.38 11.37
CA VAL A 41 -0.50 3.49 10.59
C VAL A 41 -1.01 4.82 11.14
N VAL A 42 -0.18 5.85 11.07
CA VAL A 42 -0.48 7.18 11.61
C VAL A 42 -0.14 8.25 10.58
N CYS A 43 -1.10 9.13 10.27
CA CYS A 43 -0.86 10.36 9.51
C CYS A 43 -0.80 11.56 10.48
N SER A 44 0.27 12.35 10.39
CA SER A 44 0.50 13.56 11.19
C SER A 44 0.57 14.77 10.28
N VAL A 45 -0.50 15.56 10.24
CA VAL A 45 -0.57 16.82 9.49
C VAL A 45 -0.13 17.98 10.39
N ARG A 46 0.87 18.74 9.96
CA ARG A 46 1.41 19.91 10.68
C ARG A 46 1.71 21.05 9.70
N ARG A 47 1.92 22.26 10.22
CA ARG A 47 2.31 23.44 9.39
C ARG A 47 3.60 23.21 8.60
N GLY A 48 4.55 22.47 9.18
CA GLY A 48 5.86 22.15 8.57
C GLY A 48 5.86 20.92 7.66
N GLY A 49 4.70 20.41 7.26
CA GLY A 49 4.57 19.25 6.39
C GLY A 49 3.78 18.10 7.02
N VAL A 50 3.62 17.05 6.24
CA VAL A 50 2.90 15.83 6.63
C VAL A 50 3.89 14.70 6.86
N LYS A 51 3.62 13.86 7.86
CA LYS A 51 4.33 12.60 8.08
C LYS A 51 3.36 11.43 8.08
N ILE A 52 3.70 10.35 7.38
CA ILE A 52 2.98 9.08 7.50
C ILE A 52 3.94 8.09 8.13
N ALA A 53 3.45 7.35 9.13
CA ALA A 53 4.25 6.39 9.87
C ALA A 53 3.59 5.02 9.95
N LEU A 54 4.34 3.96 9.63
CA LEU A 54 3.95 2.56 9.82
C LEU A 54 4.59 2.04 11.12
N TRP A 55 3.77 1.65 12.09
CA TRP A 55 4.21 1.22 13.41
C TRP A 55 4.36 -0.29 13.46
N LEU A 56 5.51 -0.75 13.95
CA LEU A 56 5.85 -2.17 14.09
C LEU A 56 6.16 -2.52 15.54
N SER A 57 5.77 -3.71 15.99
CA SER A 57 6.08 -4.22 17.34
C SER A 57 7.54 -4.67 17.47
N SER A 58 8.18 -5.05 16.36
CA SER A 58 9.58 -5.47 16.30
C SER A 58 10.54 -4.33 15.93
N ARG A 59 11.83 -4.56 16.18
CA ARG A 59 12.97 -3.77 15.68
C ARG A 59 14.00 -4.65 14.97
N GLU A 60 13.72 -5.93 14.80
CA GLU A 60 14.65 -6.85 14.16
C GLU A 60 14.73 -6.55 12.67
N GLU A 61 15.93 -6.28 12.17
CA GLU A 61 16.18 -5.83 10.79
C GLU A 61 15.53 -6.73 9.74
N LYS A 62 15.66 -8.06 9.91
CA LYS A 62 15.11 -9.06 8.99
C LYS A 62 13.59 -9.01 8.87
N LEU A 63 12.90 -8.52 9.90
CA LEU A 63 11.45 -8.40 9.94
C LEU A 63 11.00 -7.01 9.47
N VAL A 64 11.72 -5.95 9.85
CA VAL A 64 11.26 -4.59 9.58
C VAL A 64 11.62 -4.10 8.17
N LYS A 65 12.75 -4.53 7.59
CA LYS A 65 13.19 -4.09 6.25
C LYS A 65 12.26 -4.52 5.10
N PRO A 66 11.80 -5.77 5.02
CA PRO A 66 10.84 -6.16 3.97
C PRO A 66 9.57 -5.31 3.99
N LEU A 67 9.06 -5.01 5.19
CA LEU A 67 7.87 -4.17 5.40
C LEU A 67 8.15 -2.71 5.02
N GLY A 68 9.34 -2.20 5.35
CA GLY A 68 9.81 -0.88 4.95
C GLY A 68 9.89 -0.72 3.44
N LEU A 69 10.41 -1.71 2.72
CA LEU A 69 10.48 -1.68 1.26
C LEU A 69 9.08 -1.67 0.64
N ARG A 70 8.17 -2.52 1.11
CA ARG A 70 6.79 -2.52 0.64
C ARG A 70 6.12 -1.16 0.87
N PHE A 71 6.32 -0.58 2.04
CA PHE A 71 5.83 0.76 2.35
C PHE A 71 6.42 1.83 1.41
N LYS A 72 7.73 1.77 1.11
CA LYS A 72 8.40 2.66 0.14
C LYS A 72 7.83 2.55 -1.26
N ARG A 73 7.57 1.33 -1.73
CA ARG A 73 6.99 1.06 -3.05
C ARG A 73 5.61 1.69 -3.21
N ILE A 74 4.76 1.61 -2.18
CA ILE A 74 3.44 2.25 -2.20
C ILE A 74 3.59 3.77 -2.36
N VAL A 75 4.45 4.39 -1.55
CA VAL A 75 4.70 5.84 -1.60
C VAL A 75 5.19 6.28 -2.97
N GLN A 76 6.18 5.59 -3.53
CA GLN A 76 6.80 5.99 -4.80
C GLN A 76 5.91 5.73 -6.01
N ALA A 77 5.07 4.69 -5.99
CA ALA A 77 4.12 4.43 -7.08
C ALA A 77 3.13 5.59 -7.28
N LEU A 78 2.80 6.30 -6.20
CA LEU A 78 1.89 7.45 -6.21
C LEU A 78 2.59 8.80 -6.44
N ALA A 79 3.92 8.81 -6.37
CA ALA A 79 4.71 10.02 -6.51
C ALA A 79 6.00 9.78 -7.32
N PRO A 80 5.88 9.34 -8.58
CA PRO A 80 7.03 8.96 -9.41
C PRO A 80 8.02 10.11 -9.62
N ASP A 81 7.52 11.33 -9.79
CA ASP A 81 8.35 12.53 -10.02
C ASP A 81 9.12 13.00 -8.77
N ASP A 82 8.71 12.54 -7.58
CA ASP A 82 9.33 12.87 -6.30
C ASP A 82 9.95 11.61 -5.64
N ALA A 83 10.15 10.51 -6.39
CA ALA A 83 10.55 9.21 -5.84
C ALA A 83 11.87 9.27 -5.04
N ASP A 84 12.83 10.09 -5.47
CA ASP A 84 14.11 10.31 -4.79
C ASP A 84 14.02 11.23 -3.56
N ARG A 85 12.91 11.97 -3.41
CA ARG A 85 12.68 12.87 -2.26
C ARG A 85 12.09 12.15 -1.05
N PHE A 86 11.45 11.00 -1.23
CA PHE A 86 10.89 10.24 -0.13
C PHE A 86 11.95 9.33 0.50
N THR A 87 12.81 9.92 1.34
CA THR A 87 13.60 9.11 2.28
C THR A 87 12.67 8.52 3.32
N ILE A 88 12.71 7.19 3.47
CA ILE A 88 11.97 6.47 4.51
C ILE A 88 12.96 5.88 5.49
N GLY A 89 12.88 6.35 6.73
CA GLY A 89 13.73 5.92 7.84
C GLY A 89 12.95 5.14 8.89
N PHE A 90 13.59 4.15 9.50
CA PHE A 90 13.08 3.42 10.65
C PHE A 90 13.70 3.96 11.94
N GLU A 91 12.86 4.35 12.89
CA GLU A 91 13.31 4.80 14.21
C GLU A 91 12.60 4.05 15.35
N GLY A 92 13.30 3.96 16.49
CA GLY A 92 12.73 3.44 17.73
C GLY A 92 11.88 4.48 18.46
N PHE A 93 10.86 4.04 19.21
CA PHE A 93 10.05 4.96 20.03
C PHE A 93 10.80 5.55 21.23
N ALA A 94 11.82 4.84 21.73
CA ALA A 94 12.59 5.27 22.90
C ALA A 94 13.51 6.46 22.59
N ASN A 95 14.10 6.47 21.39
CA ASN A 95 15.01 7.52 20.93
C ASN A 95 14.54 8.04 19.55
N PRO A 96 13.50 8.89 19.49
CA PRO A 96 13.05 9.46 18.23
C PRO A 96 14.17 10.27 17.56
N GLY A 97 14.36 10.09 16.24
CA GLY A 97 15.46 10.71 15.49
C GLY A 97 16.74 9.89 15.41
N ASP A 98 16.88 8.80 16.18
CA ASP A 98 17.94 7.81 16.02
C ASP A 98 17.54 6.83 14.92
N GLU A 99 17.89 7.18 13.68
CA GLU A 99 17.55 6.42 12.48
C GLU A 99 18.37 5.12 12.45
N MET A 100 17.69 4.00 12.67
CA MET A 100 18.32 2.68 12.75
C MET A 100 18.51 2.05 11.37
N PHE A 101 17.52 2.19 10.49
CA PHE A 101 17.53 1.57 9.17
C PHE A 101 16.93 2.49 8.11
N THR A 102 17.48 2.42 6.91
CA THR A 102 16.89 2.93 5.69
C THR A 102 16.59 1.78 4.73
N VAL A 103 15.75 2.03 3.73
CA VAL A 103 15.50 1.10 2.63
C VAL A 103 15.71 1.81 1.30
N ASP A 104 16.47 1.19 0.41
CA ASP A 104 16.66 1.63 -0.98
C ASP A 104 15.70 0.87 -1.92
N MET A 105 15.39 1.43 -3.10
CA MET A 105 14.56 0.69 -4.07
C MET A 105 15.30 -0.45 -4.77
N ASN A 106 16.62 -0.36 -4.82
CA ASN A 106 17.48 -1.44 -5.29
C ASN A 106 17.60 -2.56 -4.26
N ASP A 107 17.07 -2.36 -3.03
CA ASP A 107 16.92 -3.47 -2.09
C ASP A 107 15.89 -4.45 -2.67
N HIS A 108 16.34 -5.67 -2.94
CA HIS A 108 15.48 -6.74 -3.44
C HIS A 108 15.19 -7.74 -2.32
N PHE A 109 13.91 -7.83 -1.93
CA PHE A 109 13.41 -8.91 -1.08
C PHE A 109 12.51 -9.81 -1.93
N GLU A 110 12.91 -11.08 -2.10
CA GLU A 110 12.19 -12.06 -2.95
C GLU A 110 10.71 -12.20 -2.56
N ALA A 111 10.40 -12.07 -1.27
CA ALA A 111 9.05 -12.18 -0.75
C ALA A 111 8.14 -11.06 -1.27
N ASP A 112 8.64 -9.84 -1.45
CA ASP A 112 7.82 -8.71 -1.89
C ASP A 112 7.43 -8.82 -3.37
N GLN A 113 8.33 -9.31 -4.23
CA GLN A 113 8.00 -9.56 -5.63
C GLN A 113 6.84 -10.57 -5.75
N LYS A 114 6.88 -11.66 -4.97
CA LYS A 114 5.81 -12.67 -4.94
C LYS A 114 4.47 -12.08 -4.50
N VAL A 115 4.46 -11.16 -3.53
CA VAL A 115 3.25 -10.47 -3.06
C VAL A 115 2.70 -9.52 -4.11
N VAL A 116 3.55 -8.74 -4.78
CA VAL A 116 3.14 -7.88 -5.91
C VAL A 116 2.51 -8.72 -7.02
N ASP A 117 3.18 -9.79 -7.44
CA ASP A 117 2.68 -10.66 -8.53
C ASP A 117 1.37 -11.36 -8.15
N ALA A 118 1.21 -11.77 -6.89
CA ALA A 118 -0.05 -12.32 -6.37
C ALA A 118 -1.17 -11.28 -6.38
N SER A 119 -0.88 -10.05 -5.94
CA SER A 119 -1.85 -8.94 -5.93
C SER A 119 -2.32 -8.59 -7.35
N THR A 120 -1.39 -8.46 -8.30
CA THR A 120 -1.70 -8.15 -9.71
C THR A 120 -2.55 -9.23 -10.36
N ARG A 121 -2.24 -10.51 -10.12
CA ARG A 121 -3.07 -11.63 -10.62
C ARG A 121 -4.48 -11.60 -10.04
N LYS A 122 -4.62 -11.28 -8.74
CA LYS A 122 -5.92 -11.19 -8.08
C LYS A 122 -6.75 -10.01 -8.60
N ALA A 123 -6.11 -8.87 -8.84
CA ALA A 123 -6.76 -7.69 -9.44
C ALA A 123 -7.24 -7.97 -10.88
N ALA A 124 -6.40 -8.60 -11.71
CA ALA A 124 -6.77 -8.98 -13.08
C ALA A 124 -7.96 -9.97 -13.09
N ALA A 125 -7.95 -10.96 -12.19
CA ALA A 125 -9.07 -11.91 -12.05
C ALA A 125 -10.36 -11.22 -11.57
N ALA A 126 -10.27 -10.23 -10.68
CA ALA A 126 -11.44 -9.47 -10.23
C ALA A 126 -12.03 -8.61 -11.36
N GLN A 127 -11.20 -7.95 -12.17
CA GLN A 127 -11.64 -7.18 -13.35
C GLN A 127 -12.30 -8.07 -14.41
N GLN A 128 -11.76 -9.26 -14.66
CA GLN A 128 -12.38 -10.22 -15.59
C GLN A 128 -13.76 -10.68 -15.11
N ARG A 129 -13.92 -10.95 -13.81
CA ARG A 129 -15.23 -11.31 -13.22
C ARG A 129 -16.23 -10.16 -13.29
N ALA A 130 -15.80 -8.94 -13.01
CA ALA A 130 -16.65 -7.76 -13.14
C ALA A 130 -17.12 -7.56 -14.59
N ALA A 131 -16.22 -7.67 -15.57
CA ALA A 131 -16.57 -7.54 -16.99
C ALA A 131 -17.55 -8.63 -17.48
N ALA A 132 -17.40 -9.87 -17.00
CA ALA A 132 -18.32 -10.96 -17.33
C ALA A 132 -19.74 -10.72 -16.77
N ALA A 133 -19.86 -10.21 -15.54
CA ALA A 133 -21.15 -9.89 -14.92
C ALA A 133 -21.90 -8.76 -15.65
N THR A 134 -21.17 -7.76 -16.17
CA THR A 134 -21.78 -6.66 -16.95
C THR A 134 -22.31 -7.14 -18.31
N ALA A 135 -21.69 -8.16 -18.90
CA ALA A 135 -22.11 -8.74 -20.18
C ALA A 135 -23.41 -9.56 -20.07
N GLU A 136 -23.64 -10.25 -18.95
CA GLU A 136 -24.88 -11.01 -18.73
C GLU A 136 -26.10 -10.12 -18.46
N THR A 137 -25.91 -8.93 -17.88
CA THR A 137 -27.02 -8.03 -17.53
C THR A 137 -27.54 -7.22 -18.73
N ALA A 138 -26.77 -7.12 -19.82
CA ALA A 138 -27.17 -6.42 -21.04
C ALA A 138 -28.05 -7.26 -22.00
N GLY A 139 -28.38 -8.50 -21.62
CA GLY A 139 -29.07 -9.47 -22.45
C GLY A 139 -30.53 -9.72 -22.08
N GLU A 140 -31.39 -8.69 -21.99
CA GLU A 140 -32.85 -8.90 -22.00
C GLU A 140 -33.56 -7.85 -22.87
N PRO A 141 -33.75 -8.09 -24.19
CA PRO A 141 -34.71 -7.34 -24.99
C PRO A 141 -36.11 -7.91 -24.75
N GLY A 142 -36.96 -7.08 -24.13
CA GLY A 142 -38.36 -7.37 -23.90
C GLY A 142 -39.08 -7.86 -25.16
N LYS A 143 -39.65 -9.07 -25.07
CA LYS A 143 -40.72 -9.53 -25.96
C LYS A 143 -42.04 -9.31 -25.24
N ASP A 144 -42.62 -8.13 -25.42
CA ASP A 144 -44.05 -7.95 -25.20
C ASP A 144 -44.62 -7.05 -26.31
N ALA A 145 -45.92 -7.21 -26.56
CA ALA A 145 -46.74 -6.63 -27.63
C ALA A 145 -46.86 -7.44 -28.94
N THR A 146 -47.70 -8.47 -28.90
CA THR A 146 -48.55 -8.84 -30.05
C THR A 146 -49.81 -7.96 -30.07
N PRO A 147 -50.24 -7.38 -31.21
CA PRO A 147 -51.56 -6.76 -31.32
C PRO A 147 -52.61 -7.84 -31.57
N LYS A 148 -53.73 -7.76 -30.83
CA LYS A 148 -54.97 -8.50 -31.11
C LYS A 148 -55.75 -7.77 -32.20
N ASP A 149 -56.18 -8.52 -33.21
CA ASP A 149 -57.33 -8.20 -34.06
C ASP A 149 -58.65 -8.54 -33.33
#